data_AF-D2YGN0-F1
#
_entry.id   AF-D2YGN0-F1
#
_cell.length_a   1.000
_cell.length_b   1.000
_cell.length_c   1.000
_cell.angle_alpha   90.00
_cell.angle_beta   90.00
_cell.angle_gamma   90.00
#
_symmetry.space_group_name_H-M   'P 1'
#
loop_
_entity.id
_entity.type
_entity.pdbx_description
1 polymer ?
#
loop_
_entity_poly.entity_id
_entity_poly.type
_entity_poly.pdbx_seq_one_letter_code
_entity_poly.pdbx_strand_id
1 'polypeptide(L)' 'MCASSGLKAGCVAGVIINRTQKEIPDHATLKETEARSIKVVVEAARKMLK' A
#
# COMPACT_ATOMS: atom_id res chain seq x y z
N MET A 1 7.68 16.20 -10.01
CA MET A 1 7.08 15.23 -9.07
C MET A 1 8.19 14.55 -8.28
N CYS A 2 8.18 14.71 -6.95
CA CYS A 2 9.17 14.31 -5.92
C CYS A 2 10.65 14.16 -6.34
N ALA A 3 10.99 13.17 -7.17
CA ALA A 3 12.33 12.94 -7.69
C ALA A 3 12.91 14.17 -8.41
N SER A 4 12.11 14.86 -9.23
CA SER A 4 12.56 16.09 -9.92
C SER A 4 12.80 17.27 -8.99
N SER A 5 12.35 17.17 -7.74
CA SER A 5 12.43 18.23 -6.72
C SER A 5 13.38 17.84 -5.58
N GLY A 6 14.16 16.76 -5.74
CA GLY A 6 15.10 16.27 -4.71
C GLY A 6 14.43 15.70 -3.45
N LEU A 7 13.12 15.44 -3.50
CA LEU A 7 12.35 14.95 -2.35
C LEU A 7 12.42 13.43 -2.25
N LYS A 8 12.56 12.92 -1.02
CA LYS A 8 12.40 11.48 -0.73
C LYS A 8 10.92 11.13 -0.78
N ALA A 9 10.56 10.12 -1.56
CA ALA A 9 9.19 9.65 -1.69
C ALA A 9 9.15 8.12 -1.76
N GLY A 10 8.02 7.54 -1.35
CA GLY A 10 7.75 6.10 -1.41
C GLY A 10 6.26 5.83 -1.59
N CYS A 11 5.93 4.66 -2.13
CA CYS A 11 4.55 4.22 -2.36
C CYS A 11 4.39 2.77 -1.86
N VAL A 12 3.23 2.47 -1.26
CA VAL A 12 2.84 1.14 -0.80
C VAL A 12 1.46 0.85 -1.36
N ALA A 13 1.26 -0.36 -1.89
CA ALA A 13 -0.02 -0.79 -2.43
C ALA A 13 -0.38 -2.19 -1.92
N GLY A 14 -1.65 -2.36 -1.54
CA GLY A 14 -2.25 -3.66 -1.30
C GLY A 14 -2.88 -4.19 -2.58
N VAL A 15 -2.50 -5.39 -3.00
CA VAL A 15 -3.05 -6.01 -4.20
C VAL A 15 -4.35 -6.72 -3.82
N ILE A 16 -5.46 -6.27 -4.40
CA ILE A 16 -6.81 -6.78 -4.10
C ILE A 16 -7.42 -7.64 -5.21
N ILE A 17 -6.87 -7.54 -6.43
CA ILE A 17 -7.34 -8.28 -7.59
C ILE A 17 -6.19 -8.51 -8.56
N ASN A 18 -6.15 -9.68 -9.17
CA ASN A 18 -5.25 -10.01 -10.25
C ASN A 18 -5.95 -9.84 -11.61
N ARG A 19 -5.54 -8.81 -12.38
CA ARG A 19 -6.10 -8.51 -13.70
C ARG A 19 -5.91 -9.63 -14.74
N THR A 20 -4.98 -10.56 -14.53
CA THR A 20 -4.75 -11.68 -15.45
C THR A 20 -5.70 -12.85 -15.19
N GLN A 21 -6.49 -12.82 -14.11
CA GLN A 21 -7.40 -13.87 -13.71
C GLN A 21 -8.81 -13.32 -13.58
N LYS A 22 -9.81 -14.09 -14.02
CA LYS A 22 -11.19 -13.73 -13.79
C LYS A 22 -11.61 -14.28 -12.42
N GLU A 23 -11.48 -13.45 -11.38
CA GLU A 23 -11.82 -13.81 -10.00
C GLU A 23 -12.89 -12.88 -9.43
N ILE A 24 -13.65 -13.38 -8.46
CA ILE A 24 -14.50 -12.57 -7.59
C ILE A 24 -13.74 -12.45 -6.26
N PRO A 25 -13.19 -11.27 -5.92
CA PRO A 25 -12.41 -11.11 -4.71
C PRO A 25 -13.24 -11.37 -3.45
N ASP A 26 -12.64 -12.03 -2.46
CA ASP A 26 -13.25 -12.23 -1.16
C ASP A 26 -13.24 -10.92 -0.32
N HIS A 27 -14.40 -10.56 0.24
CA HIS A 27 -14.58 -9.34 1.02
C HIS A 27 -13.77 -9.32 2.32
N ALA A 28 -13.54 -10.47 2.96
CA ALA A 28 -12.71 -10.52 4.16
C ALA A 28 -11.24 -10.23 3.81
N THR A 29 -10.74 -10.85 2.75
CA THR A 29 -9.39 -10.64 2.21
C THR A 29 -9.14 -9.20 1.77
N LEU A 30 -10.14 -8.56 1.14
CA LEU A 30 -10.11 -7.14 0.77
C LEU A 30 -9.87 -6.24 1.99
N LYS A 31 -10.67 -6.43 3.03
CA LYS A 31 -10.62 -5.64 4.26
C LYS A 31 -9.30 -5.83 5.01
N GLU A 32 -8.80 -7.06 5.08
CA GLU A 32 -7.50 -7.35 5.68
C GLU A 32 -6.36 -6.67 4.91
N THR A 33 -6.40 -6.73 3.57
CA THR A 33 -5.37 -6.13 2.71
C THR A 33 -5.32 -4.61 2.85
N GLU A 34 -6.48 -3.96 2.96
CA GLU A 34 -6.59 -2.53 3.25
C GLU A 34 -5.94 -2.20 4.61
N ALA A 35 -6.36 -2.88 5.68
CA ALA A 35 -5.83 -2.65 7.02
C ALA A 35 -4.31 -2.86 7.09
N ARG A 36 -3.80 -3.88 6.39
CA ARG A 36 -2.36 -4.16 6.30
C ARG A 36 -1.61 -3.04 5.60
N SER A 37 -2.12 -2.53 4.48
CA SER A 37 -1.50 -1.44 3.72
C SER A 37 -1.40 -0.15 4.54
N ILE A 38 -2.47 0.18 5.28
CA ILE A 38 -2.51 1.31 6.21
C ILE A 38 -1.48 1.13 7.34
N LYS A 39 -1.44 -0.06 7.96
CA LYS A 39 -0.47 -0.35 9.02
C LYS A 39 0.97 -0.18 8.53
N VAL A 40 1.28 -0.65 7.32
CA VAL A 40 2.63 -0.51 6.76
C VAL A 40 3.01 0.96 6.54
N VAL A 41 2.14 1.79 5.95
CA VAL A 41 2.49 3.19 5.70
C VAL A 41 2.64 4.00 6.99
N VAL A 42 1.80 3.73 8.01
CA VAL A 42 1.91 4.37 9.33
C VAL A 42 3.21 3.98 10.03
N GLU A 43 3.57 2.70 10.02
CA GLU A 43 4.82 2.23 10.60
C GLU A 43 6.05 2.72 9.84
N ALA A 44 5.97 2.84 8.50
CA ALA A 44 7.03 3.45 7.71
C ALA A 44 7.23 4.93 8.08
N ALA A 45 6.14 5.71 8.17
CA ALA A 45 6.19 7.10 8.60
C ALA A 45 6.79 7.24 10.00
N ARG A 46 6.38 6.40 10.97
CA ARG A 46 6.96 6.39 12.33
C ARG A 46 8.48 6.15 12.32
N LYS A 47 8.97 5.25 11.46
CA LYS A 47 10.40 4.98 11.32
C LYS A 47 11.17 6.11 10.65
N MET A 48 10.51 6.90 9.80
CA MET A 48 11.12 8.04 9.10
C MET A 48 11.17 9.33 9.92
N LEU A 49 10.47 9.40 11.06
CA LEU A 49 10.53 10.51 12.01
C LEU A 49 11.73 10.44 12.97
N LYS A 50 12.60 9.43 12.81
CA LYS A 50 13.85 9.29 13.57
C LYS A 50 14.97 10.07 12.92
#